data_AF-A0A7L2R668-F1
#
_entry.id   AF-A0A7L2R668-F1
#
_cell.length_a   1.000
_cell.length_b   1.000
_cell.length_c   1.000
_cell.angle_alpha   90.00
_cell.angle_beta   90.00
_cell.angle_gamma   90.00
#
_symmetry.space_group_name_H-M   'P 1'
#
loop_
_entity.id
_entity.type
_entity.pdbx_description
1 polymer ?
#
loop_
_entity_poly.entity_id
_entity_poly.type
_entity_poly.pdbx_seq_one_letter_code
_entity_poly.pdbx_strand_id
1 'polypeptide(L)' 'WDAAYERELQTFQDIGDTGEIWFGEESMVRIIRWLEKHKVPLDSSVLDIGTGNGVLLVELVGILQSL' A
#
# COMPACT_ATOMS: atom_id res chain seq x y z
N TRP A 1 5.85 18.92 3.59
CA TRP A 1 5.59 17.53 4.04
C TRP A 1 5.11 17.52 5.48
N ASP A 2 5.82 18.14 6.42
CA ASP A 2 5.40 18.22 7.83
C ASP A 2 3.96 18.70 8.04
N ALA A 3 3.58 19.85 7.49
CA ALA A 3 2.20 20.36 7.60
C ALA A 3 1.13 19.53 6.86
N ALA A 4 1.53 18.65 5.93
CA ALA A 4 0.61 17.69 5.31
C ALA A 4 0.44 16.47 6.23
N TYR A 5 1.55 15.95 6.76
CA TYR A 5 1.57 14.86 7.73
C TYR A 5 0.79 15.19 9.00
N GLU A 6 1.00 16.37 9.60
CA GLU A 6 0.26 16.82 10.79
C GLU A 6 -1.25 16.87 10.54
N ARG A 7 -1.66 17.32 9.35
CA ARG A 7 -3.07 17.39 8.97
C ARG A 7 -3.67 16.01 8.80
N GLU A 8 -2.99 15.11 8.09
CA GLU A 8 -3.42 13.72 7.91
C GLU A 8 -3.50 12.98 9.24
N LEU A 9 -2.53 13.18 10.13
CA LEU A 9 -2.53 12.62 11.47
C LEU A 9 -3.72 13.11 12.30
N GLN A 10 -4.03 14.41 12.25
CA GLN A 10 -5.20 14.96 12.95
C GLN A 10 -6.51 14.40 12.39
N THR A 11 -6.66 14.31 11.06
CA THR A 11 -7.84 13.72 10.43
C THR A 11 -8.03 12.26 10.83
N PHE A 12 -6.95 11.49 10.90
CA PHE A 12 -7.00 10.11 11.40
C PHE A 12 -7.49 10.05 12.85
N GLN A 13 -7.00 10.93 13.72
CA GLN A 13 -7.42 10.98 15.13
C GLN A 13 -8.89 11.41 15.30
N ASP A 14 -9.37 12.33 14.46
CA ASP A 14 -10.71 12.91 14.60
C ASP A 14 -11.80 12.00 14.04
N ILE A 15 -11.57 11.41 12.86
CA ILE A 15 -12.61 10.67 12.12
C ILE A 15 -12.17 9.28 11.64
N GLY A 16 -10.95 8.85 11.93
CA GLY A 16 -10.43 7.55 11.50
C GLY A 16 -10.10 7.47 10.01
N ASP A 17 -9.91 8.61 9.33
CA ASP A 17 -9.49 8.63 7.93
C ASP A 17 -8.06 8.14 7.80
N THR A 18 -7.87 7.00 7.15
CA THR A 18 -6.58 6.36 6.93
C THR A 18 -5.73 7.05 5.86
N GLY A 19 -6.24 8.10 5.21
CA GLY A 19 -5.51 8.88 4.21
C GLY A 19 -5.73 8.40 2.78
N GLU A 20 -5.22 9.18 1.83
CA GLU A 20 -5.47 9.03 0.40
C GLU A 20 -4.62 7.95 -0.27
N ILE A 21 -5.20 7.29 -1.28
CA ILE A 21 -4.48 6.41 -2.22
C ILE A 21 -3.98 7.24 -3.41
N TRP A 22 -2.71 7.64 -3.34
CA TRP A 22 -2.09 8.56 -4.31
C TRP A 22 -2.03 8.06 -5.77
N PHE A 23 -1.88 6.75 -5.98
CA PHE A 23 -1.68 6.16 -7.31
C PHE A 23 -2.82 5.25 -7.79
N GLY A 24 -3.88 5.12 -6.99
CA GLY A 24 -5.04 4.26 -7.26
C GLY A 24 -4.76 2.76 -7.33
N GLU A 25 -5.85 1.97 -7.33
CA GLU A 25 -5.81 0.49 -7.36
C GLU A 25 -5.15 -0.08 -8.63
N GLU A 26 -5.33 0.58 -9.77
CA GLU A 26 -4.73 0.17 -11.04
C GLU A 26 -3.20 0.05 -10.97
N SER A 27 -2.55 0.90 -10.16
CA SER A 27 -1.11 0.85 -9.95
C SER A 27 -0.69 -0.39 -9.15
N MET A 28 -1.48 -0.76 -8.14
CA MET A 28 -1.25 -1.98 -7.35
C MET A 28 -1.40 -3.23 -8.22
N VAL A 29 -2.46 -3.30 -9.03
CA VAL A 29 -2.72 -4.42 -9.96
C VAL A 29 -1.57 -4.62 -10.95
N ARG A 30 -0.97 -3.53 -11.46
CA ARG A 30 0.20 -3.64 -12.34
C ARG A 30 1.42 -4.23 -11.64
N ILE A 31 1.65 -3.89 -10.37
CA ILE A 31 2.75 -4.45 -9.57
C ILE A 31 2.52 -5.95 -9.33
N ILE A 32 1.31 -6.34 -8.93
CA ILE A 32 0.94 -7.74 -8.69
C ILE A 32 1.16 -8.59 -9.96
N ARG A 33 0.63 -8.14 -11.11
CA ARG A 33 0.84 -8.82 -12.40
C ARG A 33 2.31 -8.92 -12.77
N TRP A 34 3.12 -7.92 -12.43
CA TRP A 34 4.55 -7.96 -12.67
C TRP A 34 5.23 -9.04 -11.79
N LEU A 35 4.88 -9.12 -10.50
CA LEU A 35 5.40 -10.14 -9.57
C LEU A 35 5.04 -11.56 -10.04
N GLU A 36 3.78 -11.78 -10.43
CA GLU A 36 3.29 -13.06 -10.97
C GLU A 36 4.03 -13.46 -12.25
N LYS A 37 4.16 -12.53 -13.20
CA LYS A 37 4.85 -12.76 -14.47
C LYS A 37 6.31 -13.19 -14.26
N HIS A 38 6.97 -12.64 -13.25
CA HIS A 38 8.36 -12.96 -12.93
C HIS A 38 8.49 -14.11 -11.92
N LYS A 39 7.38 -14.68 -11.45
CA LYS A 39 7.35 -15.78 -10.48
C LYS A 39 8.18 -15.48 -9.23
N VAL A 40 8.02 -14.26 -8.71
CA VAL A 40 8.71 -13.85 -7.48
C VAL A 40 8.32 -14.79 -6.34
N PRO A 41 9.27 -15.39 -5.60
CA PRO A 41 8.97 -16.29 -4.49
C PRO A 41 8.10 -15.61 -3.42
N LEU A 42 7.14 -16.36 -2.86
CA LEU A 42 6.19 -15.81 -1.87
C LEU A 42 6.86 -15.43 -0.53
N ASP A 43 8.03 -15.99 -0.25
CA ASP A 43 8.86 -15.70 0.93
C ASP A 43 9.87 -14.57 0.68
N SER A 44 9.80 -13.90 -0.48
CA SER A 44 10.64 -12.74 -0.78
C SER A 44 10.33 -11.59 0.18
N SER A 45 11.38 -10.95 0.70
CA SER A 45 11.22 -9.72 1.46
C SER A 45 10.81 -8.56 0.54
N VAL A 46 9.83 -7.77 0.96
CA VAL A 46 9.31 -6.61 0.22
C VAL A 46 9.63 -5.31 0.98
N LEU A 47 10.10 -4.30 0.25
CA LEU A 47 10.31 -2.94 0.76
C LEU A 47 9.46 -1.98 -0.08
N ASP A 48 8.50 -1.30 0.57
CA ASP A 48 7.69 -0.26 -0.05
C ASP A 48 8.20 1.13 0.36
N ILE A 49 8.71 1.89 -0.61
CA ILE A 49 9.32 3.21 -0.38
C ILE A 49 8.29 4.28 -0.73
N GLY A 50 7.95 5.12 0.24
CA GLY A 50 6.89 6.11 0.06
C GLY A 50 5.49 5.49 0.13
N THR A 51 5.33 4.48 0.98
CA THR A 51 4.11 3.66 1.13
C THR A 51 2.84 4.44 1.54
N GLY A 52 2.98 5.69 2.00
CA GLY A 52 1.86 6.49 2.49
C GLY A 52 1.13 5.78 3.63
N ASN A 53 -0.16 5.51 3.43
CA ASN A 53 -0.99 4.79 4.39
C ASN A 53 -0.76 3.26 4.44
N GLY A 54 0.13 2.71 3.61
CA GLY A 54 0.48 1.29 3.65
C GLY A 54 -0.40 0.37 2.81
N VAL A 55 -1.38 0.90 2.05
CA VAL A 55 -2.41 0.09 1.39
C VAL A 55 -1.84 -1.00 0.46
N LEU A 56 -0.77 -0.72 -0.28
CA LEU A 56 -0.17 -1.71 -1.19
C LEU A 56 0.32 -2.96 -0.44
N LEU A 57 0.98 -2.78 0.71
CA LEU A 57 1.47 -3.91 1.50
C LEU A 57 0.32 -4.69 2.14
N VAL A 58 -0.73 -4.01 2.59
CA VAL A 58 -1.94 -4.65 3.13
C VAL A 58 -2.63 -5.49 2.07
N GLU A 59 -2.83 -4.93 0.87
CA GLU A 59 -3.44 -5.63 -0.27
C GLU A 59 -2.59 -6.81 -0.75
N LEU A 60 -1.26 -6.66 -0.79
CA LEU A 60 -0.37 -7.78 -1.13
C LEU A 60 -0.50 -8.94 -0.14
N VAL A 61 -0.60 -8.67 1.16
CA VAL A 61 -0.84 -9.73 2.17
C VAL A 61 -2.21 -10.37 1.97
N GLY A 62 -3.26 -9.57 1.73
CA GLY A 62 -4.61 -10.10 1.48
C GLY A 62 -4.69 -11.01 0.26
N ILE A 63 -4.02 -10.63 -0.84
CA ILE A 63 -3.95 -11.42 -2.06
C ILE A 63 -3.17 -12.72 -1.83
N LEU A 64 -2.04 -12.66 -1.13
CA LEU A 64 -1.24 -13.83 -0.79
C LEU A 64 -1.98 -14.84 0.10
N GLN A 65 -2.94 -14.41 0.91
CA GLN A 65 -3.77 -15.30 1.72
C GLN A 65 -4.92 -15.95 0.93
N SER A 66 -5.28 -15.40 -0.23
CA SER A 66 -6.35 -15.89 -1.09
C SER A 66 -5.90 -16.86 -2.19
N LEU A 67 -4.58 -17.02 -2.35
CA LEU A 67 -3.91 -17.99 -3.24
C LEU A 67 -3.46 -19.22 -2.44
#